data_AF-A0A7V0WUZ5-F1
#
_entry.id   AF-A0A7V0WUZ5-F1
#
_cell.length_a   1.000
_cell.length_b   1.000
_cell.length_c   1.000
_cell.angle_alpha   90.00
_cell.angle_beta   90.00
_cell.angle_gamma   90.00
#
_symmetry.space_group_name_H-M   'P 1'
#
loop_
_entity.id
_entity.type
_entity.pdbx_description
1 polymer ?
#
loop_
_entity_poly.entity_id
_entity_poly.type
_entity_poly.pdbx_seq_one_letter_code
_entity_poly.pdbx_strand_id
1 'polypeptide(L)' 'HYINPLKTIGRNDPCPCGSGKKYKKCCGK' A
#
# COMPACT_ATOMS: atom_id res chain seq x y z
N HIS A 1 -9.21 -18.53 4.46
CA HIS A 1 -9.56 -17.23 3.85
C HIS A 1 -8.29 -16.41 3.62
N TYR A 2 -7.66 -16.57 2.45
CA TYR A 2 -6.44 -15.84 2.09
C TYR A 2 -6.84 -14.43 1.65
N ILE A 3 -7.10 -13.54 2.60
CA ILE A 3 -7.28 -12.12 2.28
C ILE A 3 -5.90 -11.60 1.97
N ASN A 4 -5.54 -11.57 0.68
CA ASN A 4 -4.37 -10.84 0.20
C ASN A 4 -4.49 -9.40 0.72
N PRO A 5 -3.69 -8.99 1.74
CA PRO A 5 -3.84 -7.69 2.38
C PRO A 5 -3.46 -6.52 1.44
N LEU A 6 -2.94 -6.84 0.27
CA LEU A 6 -2.56 -5.91 -0.79
C LEU A 6 -3.65 -5.68 -1.84
N LYS A 7 -4.77 -6.43 -1.80
CA LYS A 7 -5.74 -6.42 -2.92
C LYS A 7 -6.56 -5.12 -3.01
N THR A 8 -6.54 -4.28 -1.99
CA THR A 8 -7.33 -3.03 -1.96
C THR A 8 -6.58 -1.84 -1.37
N ILE A 9 -5.24 -1.82 -1.39
CA ILE A 9 -4.54 -0.61 -0.96
C ILE A 9 -4.64 0.45 -2.06
N GLY A 10 -5.35 1.54 -1.78
CA GLY A 10 -5.52 2.62 -2.71
C GLY A 10 -4.19 3.31 -2.97
N ARG A 11 -4.01 3.83 -4.20
CA ARG A 11 -2.78 4.53 -4.60
C ARG A 11 -2.42 5.71 -3.66
N ASN A 12 -3.39 6.31 -3.01
CA ASN A 12 -3.19 7.43 -2.11
C ASN A 12 -3.01 7.05 -0.64
N ASP A 13 -3.28 5.80 -0.25
CA ASP A 13 -3.14 5.32 1.13
C ASP A 13 -1.68 5.31 1.58
N PRO A 14 -1.41 5.34 2.91
CA PRO A 14 -0.07 5.14 3.45
C PRO A 14 0.54 3.81 3.00
N CYS A 15 1.85 3.78 2.75
CA CYS A 15 2.56 2.56 2.38
C CYS A 15 2.59 1.57 3.55
N PRO A 16 2.22 0.30 3.35
CA PRO A 16 2.26 -0.71 4.40
C PRO A 16 3.70 -1.08 4.79
N CYS A 17 4.69 -0.62 4.03
CA CYS A 17 6.12 -0.74 4.30
C CYS A 17 6.62 0.14 5.47
N GLY A 18 5.76 0.97 6.08
CA GLY A 18 6.13 1.83 7.21
C GLY A 18 6.98 3.05 6.84
N SER A 19 7.16 3.34 5.55
CA SER A 19 7.99 4.47 5.09
C SER A 19 7.36 5.86 5.32
N GLY A 20 6.11 5.92 5.75
CA GLY A 20 5.32 7.16 5.86
C GLY A 20 4.90 7.77 4.52
N LYS A 21 5.34 7.21 3.38
CA LYS A 21 4.98 7.70 2.04
C LYS A 21 3.63 7.13 1.59
N LYS A 22 2.92 7.84 0.69
CA LYS A 22 1.76 7.28 -0.02
C LYS A 22 2.18 6.08 -0.86
N TYR A 23 1.32 5.07 -0.98
CA TYR A 23 1.57 3.84 -1.71
C TYR A 23 2.07 4.10 -3.13
N LYS A 24 1.41 5.00 -3.89
CA LYS A 24 1.81 5.38 -5.25
C LYS A 24 3.19 6.04 -5.38
N LYS A 25 3.77 6.52 -4.28
CA LYS A 25 5.10 7.17 -4.25
C LYS A 25 6.15 6.25 -3.60
N CYS A 26 5.81 5.01 -3.28
CA CYS A 26 6.68 4.07 -2.57
C CYS A 26 6.64 2.68 -3.24
N CYS A 27 5.92 1.71 -2.68
CA CYS A 27 5.84 0.34 -3.23
C CYS A 27 4.86 0.20 -4.41
N GLY A 28 3.88 1.10 -4.54
CA GLY A 28 2.94 1.15 -5.66
C GLY A 28 3.36 2.12 -6.77
N LYS A 29 4.68 2.33 -6.88
CA LYS A 29 5.31 3.12 -7.93
C LYS A 29 5.23 2.36 -9.24
#